data_AF-Q7WXC9-F1
#
_entry.id   AF-Q7WXC9-F1
#
_cell.length_a   1.000
_cell.length_b   1.000
_cell.length_c   1.000
_cell.angle_alpha   90.00
_cell.angle_beta   90.00
_cell.angle_gamma   90.00
#
_symmetry.space_group_name_H-M   'P 1'
#
loop_
_entity.id
_entity.type
_entity.pdbx_description
1 polymer ?
#
loop_
_entity_poly.entity_id
_entity_poly.type
_entity_poly.pdbx_seq_one_letter_code
_entity_poly.pdbx_strand_id
1 'polypeptide(L)'
;MPARLKGFFERVFGNDFAFKFKPKSLFPESFLTGRSADILVTMDTPPWIYRFLLGAPGHRLIRHAILGPSGIRPIKIMTFGPLRASSDGQRQRWLARAQARATSIAKRLNAGARTTPA
;
A
#
# COMPACT_ATOMS: atom_id res chain seq x y z
N MET A 1 -11.11 5.95 -1.24
CA MET A 1 -10.91 4.53 -0.85
C MET A 1 -12.29 3.90 -0.67
N PRO A 2 -12.55 2.66 -1.15
CA PRO A 2 -13.86 2.02 -0.99
C PRO A 2 -14.28 1.90 0.47
N ALA A 3 -15.58 2.01 0.77
CA ALA A 3 -16.10 2.04 2.13
C ALA A 3 -15.71 0.81 2.97
N ARG A 4 -15.74 -0.40 2.37
CA ARG A 4 -15.29 -1.62 3.05
C ARG A 4 -13.82 -1.58 3.46
N LEU A 5 -12.95 -1.10 2.57
CA LEU A 5 -11.53 -0.97 2.86
C LEU A 5 -11.26 0.12 3.91
N LYS A 6 -11.99 1.24 3.86
CA LYS A 6 -11.94 2.26 4.92
C LYS A 6 -12.36 1.69 6.27
N GLY A 7 -13.50 1.01 6.32
CA GLY A 7 -14.01 0.39 7.54
C GLY A 7 -13.13 -0.74 8.07
N PHE A 8 -12.34 -1.40 7.23
CA PHE A 8 -11.29 -2.33 7.66
C PHE A 8 -10.20 -1.60 8.43
N PHE A 9 -9.64 -0.52 7.88
CA PHE A 9 -8.61 0.25 8.57
C PHE A 9 -9.13 0.85 9.87
N GLU A 10 -10.33 1.39 9.91
CA GLU A 10 -10.89 2.00 11.13
C GLU A 10 -11.10 1.00 12.26
N ARG A 11 -11.44 -0.25 11.94
CA ARG A 11 -11.67 -1.30 12.95
C ARG A 11 -10.41 -2.05 13.33
N VAL A 12 -9.52 -2.29 12.37
CA VAL A 12 -8.33 -3.13 12.58
C VAL A 12 -7.10 -2.30 12.96
N PHE A 13 -6.94 -1.08 12.44
CA PHE A 13 -5.80 -0.22 12.76
C PHE A 13 -6.11 0.66 13.98
N GLY A 14 -6.54 0.01 15.06
CA GLY A 14 -6.81 0.63 16.34
C GLY A 14 -5.56 0.88 17.17
N ASN A 15 -5.76 1.63 18.25
CA ASN A 15 -4.77 1.86 19.31
C ASN A 15 -4.36 0.50 19.91
N ASP A 16 -3.09 0.36 20.31
CA ASP A 16 -2.52 -0.87 20.90
C ASP A 16 -2.35 -2.07 19.95
N PHE A 17 -2.79 -2.00 18.68
CA PHE A 17 -2.43 -2.98 17.64
C PHE A 17 -1.52 -2.38 16.57
N ALA A 18 -1.94 -1.29 15.93
CA ALA A 18 -1.20 -0.72 14.81
C ALA A 18 -0.19 0.35 15.26
N PHE A 19 -0.58 1.15 16.24
CA PHE A 19 0.22 2.22 16.82
C PHE A 19 -0.26 2.56 18.23
N LYS A 20 0.54 3.33 18.97
CA LYS A 20 0.16 3.94 20.24
C LYS A 20 0.63 5.37 20.34
N PHE A 21 -0.26 6.28 20.70
CA PHE A 21 0.12 7.64 21.04
C PHE A 21 0.71 7.68 22.45
N LYS A 22 1.92 8.23 22.58
CA LYS A 22 2.56 8.47 23.87
C LYS A 22 2.33 9.92 24.32
N PRO A 23 2.07 10.17 25.61
CA PRO A 23 2.05 11.52 26.15
C PRO A 23 3.37 12.23 25.80
N LYS A 24 3.29 13.47 25.29
CA LYS A 24 4.44 14.32 24.92
C LYS A 24 5.30 13.82 23.75
N SER A 25 4.86 12.84 22.96
CA SER A 25 5.54 12.45 21.72
C SER A 25 4.86 13.05 20.49
N LEU A 26 5.65 13.64 19.59
CA LEU A 26 5.18 14.12 18.29
C LEU A 26 4.85 12.99 17.31
N PHE A 27 5.43 11.80 17.53
CA PHE A 27 5.22 10.63 16.69
C PHE A 27 4.61 9.47 17.49
N PRO A 28 3.66 8.73 16.91
CA PRO A 28 3.14 7.53 17.53
C PRO A 28 4.21 6.43 17.55
N GLU A 29 4.16 5.59 18.57
CA GLU A 29 4.92 4.34 18.59
C GLU A 29 4.28 3.36 17.60
N SER A 30 5.09 2.78 16.72
CA SER A 30 4.62 1.88 15.66
C SER A 30 4.77 0.41 16.07
N PHE A 31 3.74 -0.40 15.83
CA PHE A 31 3.77 -1.83 16.21
C PHE A 31 3.81 -2.81 15.03
N LEU A 32 3.64 -2.32 13.80
CA LEU A 32 3.70 -3.15 12.59
C LEU A 32 5.02 -2.98 11.84
N THR A 33 6.11 -2.71 12.57
CA THR A 33 7.47 -2.59 12.01
C THR A 33 7.96 -3.92 11.43
N GLY A 34 8.96 -3.87 10.53
CA GLY A 34 9.46 -5.05 9.82
C GLY A 34 8.55 -5.57 8.69
N ARG A 35 7.39 -4.94 8.48
CA ARG A 35 6.44 -5.31 7.42
C ARG A 35 6.48 -4.33 6.26
N SER A 36 6.25 -4.84 5.05
CA SER A 36 6.11 -4.04 3.82
C SER A 36 4.69 -4.13 3.26
N ALA A 37 4.29 -3.16 2.43
CA ALA A 37 2.98 -3.19 1.77
C ALA A 37 3.08 -2.89 0.27
N ASP A 38 2.24 -3.57 -0.50
CA ASP A 38 2.02 -3.35 -1.92
C ASP A 38 0.54 -3.02 -2.16
N ILE A 39 0.29 -1.88 -2.80
CA ILE A 39 -1.05 -1.36 -3.03
C ILE A 39 -1.25 -1.25 -4.54
N LEU A 40 -2.15 -2.06 -5.07
CA LEU A 40 -2.53 -2.05 -6.48
C LEU A 40 -3.86 -1.31 -6.60
N VAL A 41 -3.88 -0.22 -7.36
CA VAL A 41 -5.04 0.68 -7.47
C VAL A 41 -5.42 0.83 -8.93
N THR A 42 -6.69 0.66 -9.24
CA THR A 42 -7.28 1.00 -10.53
C THR A 42 -8.01 2.33 -10.46
N MET A 43 -7.94 3.15 -11.50
CA MET A 43 -8.70 4.40 -11.61
C MET A 43 -8.95 4.80 -13.07
N ASP A 44 -9.96 5.63 -13.30
CA ASP A 44 -10.24 6.19 -14.64
C ASP A 44 -9.54 7.54 -14.87
N THR A 45 -9.08 8.21 -13.82
CA THR A 45 -8.25 9.40 -13.97
C THR A 45 -6.86 9.01 -14.49
N PRO A 46 -6.33 9.67 -15.54
CA PRO A 46 -4.94 9.45 -15.96
C PRO A 46 -3.97 9.60 -14.77
N PRO A 47 -3.08 8.61 -14.52
CA PRO A 47 -2.27 8.59 -13.30
C PRO A 47 -1.38 9.83 -13.10
N TRP A 48 -0.94 10.47 -14.17
CA TRP A 48 -0.14 11.69 -14.11
C TRP A 48 -0.97 12.89 -13.63
N ILE A 49 -2.23 13.03 -14.08
CA ILE A 49 -3.17 14.04 -13.58
C ILE A 49 -3.41 13.82 -12.10
N TYR A 50 -3.74 12.57 -11.72
CA TYR A 50 -3.98 12.21 -10.33
C TYR A 50 -2.78 12.54 -9.44
N ARG A 51 -1.56 12.29 -9.93
CA ARG A 51 -0.32 12.53 -9.19
C ARG A 51 0.03 14.00 -9.04
N PHE A 52 0.06 14.73 -10.15
CA PHE A 52 0.66 16.07 -10.18
C PHE A 52 -0.39 17.17 -9.97
N LEU A 53 -1.55 17.06 -10.60
CA LEU A 53 -2.60 18.08 -10.48
C LEU A 53 -3.41 17.90 -9.20
N LEU A 54 -3.82 16.66 -8.91
CA LEU A 54 -4.66 16.36 -7.73
C LEU A 54 -3.84 16.05 -6.48
N GLY A 55 -2.51 15.88 -6.61
CA GLY A 55 -1.62 15.60 -5.48
C GLY A 55 -1.74 14.18 -4.90
N ALA A 56 -2.43 13.27 -5.58
CA ALA A 56 -2.64 11.87 -5.19
C ALA A 56 -3.16 11.67 -3.74
N PRO A 57 -4.32 12.24 -3.37
CA PRO A 57 -4.79 12.31 -1.99
C PRO A 57 -4.99 10.93 -1.37
N GLY A 58 -5.52 9.96 -2.13
CA GLY A 58 -5.70 8.58 -1.66
C GLY A 58 -4.39 7.83 -1.44
N HIS A 59 -3.40 8.03 -2.32
CA HIS A 59 -2.06 7.45 -2.12
C HIS A 59 -1.36 8.05 -0.90
N ARG A 60 -1.47 9.37 -0.72
CA ARG A 60 -0.89 10.08 0.42
C ARG A 60 -1.56 9.67 1.72
N LEU A 61 -2.89 9.57 1.74
CA LEU A 61 -3.66 9.10 2.89
C LEU A 61 -3.18 7.72 3.34
N ILE A 62 -3.20 6.73 2.44
CA ILE A 62 -2.80 5.36 2.81
C ILE A 62 -1.32 5.31 3.24
N ARG A 63 -0.43 6.03 2.55
CA ARG A 63 1.01 6.02 2.84
C ARG A 63 1.35 6.72 4.16
N HIS A 64 0.86 7.94 4.36
CA HIS A 64 1.34 8.84 5.41
C HIS A 64 0.44 8.89 6.63
N ALA A 65 -0.86 8.62 6.49
CA ALA A 65 -1.81 8.68 7.59
C ALA A 65 -2.23 7.31 8.12
N ILE A 66 -2.15 6.26 7.30
CA ILE A 66 -2.59 4.90 7.69
C ILE A 66 -1.39 3.99 7.94
N LEU A 67 -0.68 3.56 6.90
CA LEU A 67 0.34 2.51 7.01
C LEU A 67 1.68 3.00 7.59
N GLY A 68 2.07 4.23 7.25
CA GLY A 68 3.33 4.83 7.68
C GLY A 68 3.45 5.00 9.21
N PRO A 69 2.44 5.58 9.88
CA PRO A 69 2.40 5.69 11.34
C PRO A 69 2.36 4.33 12.05
N SER A 70 1.83 3.29 11.40
CA SER A 70 1.89 1.93 11.94
C SER A 70 3.24 1.24 11.78
N GLY A 71 4.22 1.87 11.11
CA GLY A 71 5.57 1.34 10.94
C GLY A 71 5.79 0.47 9.70
N ILE A 72 4.78 0.30 8.84
CA ILE A 72 4.88 -0.52 7.63
C ILE A 72 5.73 0.21 6.59
N ARG A 73 6.92 -0.32 6.29
CA ARG A 73 7.85 0.20 5.28
C ARG A 73 8.69 -0.94 4.68
N PRO A 74 8.98 -0.93 3.36
CA PRO A 74 8.54 0.05 2.35
C PRO A 74 7.08 -0.14 1.91
N ILE A 75 6.46 0.96 1.46
CA ILE A 75 5.11 0.96 0.84
C ILE A 75 5.25 1.26 -0.65
N LYS A 76 4.86 0.33 -1.51
CA LYS A 76 4.83 0.52 -2.97
C LYS A 76 3.41 0.62 -3.46
N ILE A 77 3.16 1.56 -4.37
CA ILE A 77 1.84 1.81 -4.95
C ILE A 77 1.97 1.68 -6.46
N MET A 78 1.15 0.80 -7.04
CA MET A 78 1.03 0.60 -8.49
C MET A 78 -0.35 1.08 -8.91
N THR A 79 -0.39 2.02 -9.86
CA THR A 79 -1.63 2.61 -10.35
C THR A 79 -1.87 2.21 -11.79
N PHE A 80 -3.07 1.73 -12.07
CA PHE A 80 -3.51 1.27 -13.38
C PHE A 80 -4.70 2.11 -13.82
N GLY A 81 -4.59 2.77 -14.97
CA GLY A 81 -5.64 3.65 -15.47
C GLY A 81 -5.18 4.52 -16.64
N PRO A 82 -6.11 5.11 -17.40
CA PRO A 82 -7.58 4.99 -17.30
C PRO A 82 -8.11 3.59 -17.63
N LEU A 83 -9.08 3.06 -16.89
CA LEU A 83 -9.55 1.66 -17.04
C LEU A 83 -10.65 1.52 -18.09
N ARG A 84 -11.58 2.47 -18.15
CA ARG A 84 -12.70 2.47 -19.11
C ARG A 84 -12.22 2.53 -20.56
N ALA A 85 -11.22 3.38 -20.83
CA ALA A 85 -10.67 3.58 -22.17
C ALA A 85 -9.51 2.63 -22.52
N SER A 86 -9.19 1.66 -21.64
CA SER A 86 -8.04 0.78 -21.87
C SER A 86 -8.35 -0.35 -22.85
N SER A 87 -7.43 -0.63 -23.76
CA SER A 87 -7.47 -1.84 -24.60
C SER A 87 -7.10 -3.09 -23.81
N ASP A 88 -7.45 -4.26 -24.34
CA ASP A 88 -7.07 -5.53 -23.72
C ASP A 88 -5.55 -5.71 -23.66
N GLY A 89 -4.81 -5.24 -24.66
CA GLY A 89 -3.35 -5.21 -24.61
C GLY A 89 -2.79 -4.37 -23.46
N GLN A 90 -3.43 -3.24 -23.12
CA GLN A 90 -3.04 -2.45 -21.95
C GLN A 90 -3.34 -3.19 -20.65
N ARG A 91 -4.53 -3.83 -20.55
CA ARG A 91 -4.93 -4.62 -19.38
C ARG A 91 -4.00 -5.81 -19.16
N GLN A 92 -3.62 -6.53 -20.22
CA GLN A 92 -2.66 -7.63 -20.14
C GLN A 92 -1.29 -7.17 -19.66
N ARG A 93 -0.80 -6.01 -20.12
CA ARG A 93 0.45 -5.42 -19.59
C ARG A 93 0.35 -5.09 -18.10
N TRP A 94 -0.80 -4.59 -17.62
CA TRP A 94 -1.01 -4.32 -16.21
C TRP A 94 -1.05 -5.59 -15.35
N LEU A 95 -1.74 -6.63 -15.84
CA LEU A 95 -1.76 -7.95 -15.20
C LEU A 95 -0.35 -8.56 -15.11
N ALA A 96 0.41 -8.52 -16.21
CA ALA A 96 1.80 -8.99 -16.21
C ALA A 96 2.67 -8.23 -15.20
N ARG A 97 2.49 -6.91 -15.08
CA ARG A 97 3.19 -6.11 -14.06
C ARG A 97 2.80 -6.49 -12.63
N ALA A 98 1.51 -6.73 -12.37
CA ALA A 98 1.03 -7.18 -11.06
C ALA A 98 1.59 -8.56 -10.71
N GLN A 99 1.57 -9.49 -11.67
CA GLN A 99 2.13 -10.84 -11.51
C GLN A 99 3.64 -10.79 -11.25
N ALA A 100 4.40 -10.01 -12.03
CA ALA A 100 5.83 -9.84 -11.80
C ALA A 100 6.13 -9.30 -10.40
N ARG A 101 5.30 -8.37 -9.91
CA ARG A 101 5.43 -7.84 -8.54
C ARG A 101 5.17 -8.93 -7.50
N ALA A 102 4.10 -9.70 -7.65
CA ALA A 102 3.77 -10.81 -6.75
C ALA A 102 4.89 -11.86 -6.71
N THR A 103 5.42 -12.26 -7.86
CA THR A 103 6.55 -13.21 -7.96
C THR A 103 7.81 -12.68 -7.27
N SER A 104 8.11 -11.38 -7.41
CA SER A 104 9.23 -10.75 -6.71
C SER A 104 9.07 -10.81 -5.18
N ILE A 105 7.85 -10.61 -4.68
CA ILE A 105 7.55 -10.70 -3.25
C ILE A 105 7.70 -12.15 -2.77
N ALA A 106 7.12 -13.11 -3.48
CA ALA A 106 7.22 -14.54 -3.15
C ALA A 106 8.68 -15.00 -3.06
N LYS A 107 9.53 -14.61 -4.03
CA LYS A 107 10.97 -14.89 -3.98
C LYS A 107 11.66 -14.32 -2.74
N ARG A 108 11.34 -13.08 -2.35
CA ARG A 108 11.89 -12.45 -1.14
C ARG A 108 11.45 -13.15 0.14
N LEU A 109 10.18 -13.51 0.24
CA LEU A 109 9.65 -14.24 1.40
C LEU A 109 10.32 -15.60 1.54
N ASN A 110 10.48 -16.34 0.43
CA ASN A 110 11.14 -17.64 0.41
C ASN A 110 12.65 -17.58 0.69
N ALA A 111 13.29 -16.44 0.42
CA ALA A 111 14.69 -16.21 0.78
C ALA A 111 14.84 -15.88 2.28
N GLY A 112 13.98 -15.01 2.81
CA GLY A 112 13.98 -14.64 4.22
C GLY A 112 13.60 -15.78 5.17
N ALA A 113 12.68 -16.66 4.76
CA ALA A 113 12.31 -17.85 5.55
C ALA A 113 13.45 -18.87 5.68
N ARG A 114 14.47 -18.82 4.80
CA ARG A 114 15.65 -19.71 4.85
C ARG A 114 16.78 -19.17 5.72
N THR A 115 16.69 -17.93 6.21
CA THR A 115 17.77 -17.24 6.94
C THR A 115 17.49 -17.02 8.43
N THR A 116 16.34 -17.44 8.95
CA THR A 116 16.03 -17.36 10.39
C THR A 116 16.49 -18.66 11.07
N PRO A 117 17.53 -18.66 11.92
CA PRO A 117 17.84 -19.81 12.75
C PRO A 117 16.73 -19.96 13.80
N ALA A 118 16.37 -21.21 14.10
CA ALA A 118 15.43 -21.58 15.15
C ALA A 118 15.90 -21.16 16.55
#